data_AF-A0A849DNA0-F1
#
_entry.id   AF-A0A849DNA0-F1
#
_cell.length_a   1.000
_cell.length_b   1.000
_cell.length_c   1.000
_cell.angle_alpha   90.00
_cell.angle_beta   90.00
_cell.angle_gamma   90.00
#
_symmetry.space_group_name_H-M   'P 1'
#
loop_
_entity.id
_entity.type
_entity.pdbx_description
1 polymer ?
#
loop_
_entity_poly.entity_id
_entity_poly.type
_entity_poly.pdbx_seq_one_letter_code
_entity_poly.pdbx_strand_id
1 'polypeptide(L)'
;AVLVLVVALLGLPAQLEIRASDGHGYATRDAVAAIAEQRQPGDVIVYALWESTGSWTARDAMARYVPPDRRPRDIFAVRPQRTDGQRSARECADLEACFDDPPRVWVLRHGSFGDPLLGLGEAKERLLRERYTMAFVHQYRGMTVALLVPPG
;
A
#
# COMPACT_ATOMS: atom_id res chain seq x y z
N ALA A 1 43.92 7.37 -12.00
CA ALA A 1 43.52 6.22 -11.16
C ALA A 1 43.20 6.63 -9.73
N VAL A 2 44.12 7.28 -9.00
CA VAL A 2 43.92 7.70 -7.60
C VAL A 2 42.66 8.56 -7.38
N LEU A 3 42.42 9.57 -8.22
CA LEU A 3 41.23 10.42 -8.14
C LEU A 3 39.91 9.63 -8.25
N VAL A 4 39.86 8.65 -9.17
CA VAL A 4 38.68 7.79 -9.35
C VAL A 4 38.46 6.90 -8.13
N LEU A 5 39.54 6.38 -7.55
CA LEU A 5 39.47 5.53 -6.35
C LEU A 5 38.94 6.31 -5.13
N VAL A 6 39.41 7.56 -4.96
CA VAL A 6 38.94 8.45 -3.89
C VAL A 6 37.46 8.76 -4.06
N VAL A 7 37.03 9.12 -5.28
CA VAL A 7 35.61 9.37 -5.58
C VAL A 7 34.75 8.12 -5.32
N ALA A 8 35.23 6.93 -5.71
CA ALA A 8 34.52 5.67 -5.48
C ALA A 8 34.36 5.36 -3.98
N LEU A 9 35.40 5.58 -3.16
CA LEU A 9 35.34 5.36 -1.71
C LEU A 9 34.40 6.35 -1.02
N LEU A 10 34.42 7.62 -1.42
CA LEU A 10 33.51 8.64 -0.89
C LEU A 10 32.05 8.39 -1.29
N GLY A 11 31.81 7.83 -2.48
CA GLY A 11 30.48 7.47 -2.95
C GLY A 11 29.94 6.14 -2.40
N LEU A 12 30.80 5.31 -1.81
CA LEU A 12 30.43 3.96 -1.37
C LEU A 12 29.27 3.94 -0.37
N PRO A 13 29.22 4.78 0.68
CA PRO A 13 28.10 4.78 1.63
C PRO A 13 26.76 5.12 0.95
N ALA A 14 26.74 6.11 0.07
CA ALA A 14 25.53 6.49 -0.67
C ALA A 14 25.10 5.38 -1.66
N GLN A 15 26.07 4.69 -2.29
CA GLN A 15 25.78 3.53 -3.13
C GLN A 15 25.24 2.34 -2.33
N LEU A 16 25.73 2.12 -1.10
CA LEU A 16 25.20 1.09 -0.21
C LEU A 16 23.79 1.44 0.27
N GLU A 17 23.55 2.69 0.66
CA GLU A 17 22.23 3.17 1.09
C GLU A 17 21.21 3.01 -0.04
N ILE A 18 21.48 3.53 -1.24
CA ILE A 18 20.55 3.44 -2.38
C ILE A 18 20.25 1.99 -2.79
N ARG A 19 21.19 1.06 -2.59
CA ARG A 19 21.02 -0.38 -2.90
C ARG A 19 20.30 -1.15 -1.80
N ALA A 20 20.08 -0.55 -0.63
CA ALA A 20 19.25 -1.15 0.42
C ALA A 20 17.79 -1.30 -0.05
N SER A 21 17.04 -2.20 0.57
CA SER A 21 15.64 -2.47 0.20
C SER A 21 14.73 -1.23 0.31
N ASP A 22 15.09 -0.29 1.18
CA ASP A 22 14.44 1.00 1.41
C ASP A 22 15.29 2.20 0.96
N GLY A 23 16.37 1.95 0.21
CA GLY A 23 17.40 2.93 -0.16
C GLY A 23 16.90 4.13 -0.97
N HIS A 24 15.71 4.02 -1.55
CA HIS A 24 15.02 5.09 -2.25
C HIS A 24 14.03 5.85 -1.35
N GLY A 25 14.08 5.65 -0.03
CA GLY A 25 13.18 6.28 0.94
C GLY A 25 11.87 5.53 1.18
N TYR A 26 11.73 4.32 0.64
CA TYR A 26 10.47 3.56 0.69
C TYR A 26 10.71 2.06 0.95
N ALA A 27 10.29 1.57 2.11
CA ALA A 27 10.30 0.15 2.47
C ALA A 27 9.09 -0.60 1.89
N THR A 28 8.89 -0.46 0.57
CA THR A 28 7.72 -1.02 -0.15
C THR A 28 7.61 -2.53 -0.02
N ARG A 29 8.73 -3.24 -0.13
CA ARG A 29 8.78 -4.71 -0.02
C ARG A 29 8.36 -5.19 1.37
N ASP A 30 8.87 -4.55 2.41
CA ASP A 30 8.61 -4.96 3.79
C ASP A 30 7.14 -4.70 4.17
N ALA A 31 6.61 -3.55 3.74
CA ALA A 31 5.20 -3.19 3.96
C ALA A 31 4.23 -4.21 3.34
N VAL A 32 4.46 -4.63 2.09
CA VAL A 32 3.57 -5.60 1.42
C VAL A 32 3.81 -7.04 1.88
N ALA A 33 5.03 -7.38 2.29
CA ALA A 33 5.34 -8.68 2.89
C ALA A 33 4.56 -8.86 4.20
N ALA A 34 4.52 -7.84 5.06
CA ALA A 34 3.79 -7.89 6.32
C ALA A 34 2.28 -8.20 6.11
N ILE A 35 1.66 -7.59 5.10
CA ILE A 35 0.27 -7.90 4.72
C ILE A 35 0.18 -9.35 4.22
N ALA A 36 1.06 -9.77 3.31
CA ALA A 36 1.00 -11.10 2.69
C ALA A 36 1.29 -12.25 3.68
N GLU A 37 2.02 -11.99 4.76
CA GLU A 37 2.34 -12.93 5.82
C GLU A 37 1.22 -13.05 6.87
N GLN A 38 0.51 -11.96 7.16
CA GLN A 38 -0.56 -11.92 8.16
C GLN A 38 -1.98 -12.02 7.58
N ARG A 39 -2.08 -12.14 6.25
CA ARG A 39 -3.33 -12.29 5.53
C ARG A 39 -4.05 -13.55 5.98
N GLN A 40 -5.37 -13.46 6.12
CA GLN A 40 -6.26 -14.61 6.29
C GLN A 40 -7.19 -14.74 5.07
N PRO A 41 -7.76 -15.93 4.82
CA PRO A 41 -8.80 -16.10 3.82
C PRO A 41 -9.98 -15.15 4.10
N GLY A 42 -10.44 -14.44 3.07
CA GLY A 42 -11.51 -13.44 3.19
C GLY A 42 -11.03 -12.01 3.47
N ASP A 43 -9.76 -11.82 3.82
CA ASP A 43 -9.18 -10.47 3.92
C ASP A 43 -9.27 -9.73 2.58
N VAL A 44 -9.55 -8.44 2.68
CA VAL A 44 -9.48 -7.53 1.53
C VAL A 44 -8.47 -6.42 1.78
N ILE A 45 -8.14 -5.69 0.73
CA ILE A 45 -7.28 -4.51 0.81
C ILE A 45 -7.91 -3.31 0.12
N VAL A 46 -7.70 -2.15 0.71
CA VAL A 46 -8.14 -0.84 0.24
C VAL A 46 -6.93 0.05 0.00
N TYR A 47 -7.02 0.84 -1.06
CA TYR A 47 -6.01 1.81 -1.46
C TYR A 47 -6.66 3.17 -1.71
N ALA A 48 -5.86 4.23 -1.59
CA ALA A 48 -6.23 5.52 -2.16
C ALA A 48 -6.26 5.37 -3.69
N LEU A 49 -7.31 5.90 -4.34
CA LEU A 49 -7.34 5.98 -5.80
C LEU A 49 -6.45 7.12 -6.29
N TRP A 50 -6.45 8.22 -5.53
CA TRP A 50 -5.62 9.39 -5.74
C TRP A 50 -4.88 9.70 -4.44
N GLU A 51 -3.57 9.76 -4.51
CA GLU A 51 -2.68 10.05 -3.40
C GLU A 51 -1.61 11.04 -3.86
N SER A 52 -1.41 12.10 -3.07
CA SER A 52 -0.50 13.21 -3.40
C SER A 52 0.96 12.77 -3.52
N THR A 53 1.34 11.68 -2.86
CA THR A 53 2.68 11.12 -2.84
C THR A 53 2.94 10.14 -4.00
N GLY A 54 1.90 9.71 -4.73
CA GLY A 54 2.02 8.71 -5.81
C GLY A 54 0.80 7.80 -5.90
N SER A 55 -0.23 8.24 -6.63
CA SER A 55 -1.60 7.68 -6.69
C SER A 55 -1.76 6.23 -7.21
N TRP A 56 -0.68 5.51 -7.44
CA TRP A 56 -0.67 4.13 -7.97
C TRP A 56 0.35 3.22 -7.27
N THR A 57 1.22 3.81 -6.43
CA THR A 57 2.41 3.12 -5.92
C THR A 57 2.07 1.97 -4.97
N ALA A 58 1.08 2.14 -4.10
CA ALA A 58 0.71 1.11 -3.13
C ALA A 58 0.20 -0.18 -3.81
N ARG A 59 -0.70 -0.04 -4.79
CA ARG A 59 -1.16 -1.16 -5.61
C ARG A 59 -0.04 -1.77 -6.45
N ASP A 60 0.84 -0.93 -7.03
CA ASP A 60 1.96 -1.41 -7.85
C ASP A 60 2.94 -2.21 -6.98
N ALA A 61 3.20 -1.77 -5.75
CA ALA A 61 4.05 -2.48 -4.79
C ALA A 61 3.47 -3.87 -4.45
N MET A 62 2.17 -3.95 -4.15
CA MET A 62 1.50 -5.22 -3.87
C MET A 62 1.58 -6.16 -5.09
N ALA A 63 1.26 -5.63 -6.28
CA ALA A 63 1.31 -6.40 -7.52
C ALA A 63 2.72 -6.86 -7.91
N ARG A 64 3.75 -6.07 -7.56
CA ARG A 64 5.14 -6.33 -7.92
C ARG A 64 5.81 -7.37 -7.02
N TYR A 65 5.51 -7.37 -5.73
CA TYR A 65 6.28 -8.14 -4.74
C TYR A 65 5.52 -9.32 -4.14
N VAL A 66 4.19 -9.34 -4.21
CA VAL A 66 3.38 -10.44 -3.66
C VAL A 66 2.79 -11.25 -4.81
N PRO A 67 2.90 -12.59 -4.85
CA PRO A 67 2.24 -13.43 -5.86
C PRO A 67 0.71 -13.29 -5.82
N PRO A 68 -0.02 -13.42 -6.96
CA PRO A 68 -1.47 -13.19 -7.01
C PRO A 68 -2.30 -13.99 -6.00
N ASP A 69 -1.97 -15.27 -5.81
CA ASP A 69 -2.61 -16.16 -4.84
C ASP A 69 -2.41 -15.71 -3.39
N ARG A 70 -1.38 -14.89 -3.14
CA ARG A 70 -1.01 -14.36 -1.82
C ARG A 70 -1.51 -12.94 -1.53
N ARG A 71 -2.25 -12.31 -2.44
CA ARG A 71 -2.78 -10.95 -2.24
C ARG A 71 -4.16 -11.01 -1.59
N PRO A 72 -4.47 -10.16 -0.61
CA PRO A 72 -5.87 -9.85 -0.30
C PRO A 72 -6.57 -9.31 -1.53
N ARG A 73 -7.89 -9.52 -1.64
CA ARG A 73 -8.67 -9.00 -2.77
C ARG A 73 -8.76 -7.48 -2.68
N ASP A 74 -8.49 -6.76 -3.78
CA ASP A 74 -8.77 -5.33 -3.88
C ASP A 74 -10.28 -5.13 -4.01
N ILE A 75 -10.95 -4.80 -2.90
CA ILE A 75 -12.42 -4.87 -2.81
C ILE A 75 -13.13 -3.88 -3.72
N PHE A 76 -12.52 -2.72 -3.95
CA PHE A 76 -13.14 -1.67 -4.75
C PHE A 76 -12.80 -1.75 -6.24
N ALA A 77 -11.78 -2.52 -6.64
CA ALA A 77 -11.33 -2.55 -8.03
C ALA A 77 -12.20 -3.46 -8.92
N VAL A 78 -12.90 -2.86 -9.90
CA VAL A 78 -13.60 -3.60 -10.98
C VAL A 78 -12.71 -3.87 -12.19
N ARG A 79 -11.62 -3.09 -12.33
CA ARG A 79 -10.55 -3.32 -13.29
C ARG A 79 -9.20 -3.01 -12.63
N PRO A 80 -8.17 -3.87 -12.83
CA PRO A 80 -6.85 -3.62 -12.30
C PRO A 80 -6.23 -2.35 -12.87
N GLN A 81 -5.28 -1.76 -12.14
CA GLN A 81 -4.41 -0.73 -12.70
C GLN A 81 -3.48 -1.28 -13.78
N ARG A 82 -2.93 -0.39 -14.63
CA ARG A 82 -2.03 -0.73 -15.75
C ARG A 82 -2.68 -1.63 -16.81
N THR A 83 -4.00 -1.57 -16.94
CA THR A 83 -4.77 -2.27 -17.98
C THR A 83 -5.49 -1.24 -18.86
N ASP A 84 -5.80 -1.59 -20.11
CA ASP A 84 -6.61 -0.78 -21.02
C ASP A 84 -6.11 0.67 -21.21
N GLY A 85 -4.79 0.87 -21.16
CA GLY A 85 -4.15 2.20 -21.26
C GLY A 85 -4.31 3.09 -20.01
N GLN A 86 -4.93 2.59 -18.93
CA GLN A 86 -5.17 3.34 -17.70
C GLN A 86 -4.06 3.09 -16.69
N ARG A 87 -3.60 4.18 -16.05
CA ARG A 87 -2.60 4.11 -14.97
C ARG A 87 -3.20 3.66 -13.65
N SER A 88 -4.41 4.12 -13.35
CA SER A 88 -5.12 3.81 -12.11
C SER A 88 -6.07 2.62 -12.31
N ALA A 89 -6.41 1.95 -11.21
CA ALA A 89 -7.51 0.99 -11.20
C ALA A 89 -8.83 1.71 -11.49
N ARG A 90 -9.81 0.99 -12.05
CA ARG A 90 -11.19 1.46 -12.06
C ARG A 90 -11.89 0.90 -10.84
N GLU A 91 -12.44 1.77 -10.01
CA GLU A 91 -13.19 1.37 -8.83
C GLU A 91 -14.70 1.35 -9.09
N CYS A 92 -15.44 0.68 -8.22
CA CYS A 92 -16.90 0.67 -8.22
C CYS A 92 -17.45 2.10 -8.10
N ALA A 93 -18.52 2.39 -8.84
CA ALA A 93 -19.20 3.69 -8.74
C ALA A 93 -20.00 3.81 -7.43
N ASP A 94 -20.61 2.70 -7.01
CA ASP A 94 -21.24 2.56 -5.71
C ASP A 94 -20.34 1.68 -4.83
N LEU A 95 -19.64 2.32 -3.90
CA LEU A 95 -18.70 1.63 -3.01
C LEU A 95 -19.42 0.74 -2.02
N GLU A 96 -20.63 1.11 -1.56
CA GLU A 96 -21.37 0.28 -0.61
C GLU A 96 -21.87 -0.99 -1.27
N ALA A 97 -22.38 -0.91 -2.50
CA ALA A 97 -22.88 -2.07 -3.22
C ALA A 97 -21.80 -3.13 -3.51
N CYS A 98 -20.53 -2.73 -3.59
CA CYS A 98 -19.41 -3.66 -3.83
C CYS A 98 -18.68 -4.08 -2.55
N PHE A 99 -19.03 -3.48 -1.42
CA PHE A 99 -18.38 -3.75 -0.15
C PHE A 99 -19.17 -4.84 0.58
N ASP A 100 -18.70 -6.07 0.45
CA ASP A 100 -19.34 -7.29 0.96
C ASP A 100 -19.05 -7.58 2.44
N ASP A 101 -18.90 -6.52 3.25
CA ASP A 101 -18.61 -6.57 4.70
C ASP A 101 -17.56 -7.63 5.09
N PRO A 102 -16.32 -7.54 4.54
CA PRO A 102 -15.27 -8.51 4.78
C PRO A 102 -14.83 -8.54 6.26
N PRO A 103 -14.34 -9.69 6.76
CA PRO A 103 -13.97 -9.83 8.17
C PRO A 103 -12.77 -8.96 8.58
N ARG A 104 -11.90 -8.62 7.63
CA ARG A 104 -10.68 -7.83 7.86
C ARG A 104 -10.37 -6.99 6.63
N VAL A 105 -10.05 -5.72 6.86
CA VAL A 105 -9.71 -4.77 5.80
C VAL A 105 -8.29 -4.26 6.03
N TRP A 106 -7.39 -4.56 5.10
CA TRP A 106 -6.08 -3.93 5.05
C TRP A 106 -6.17 -2.58 4.34
N VAL A 107 -5.38 -1.61 4.81
CA VAL A 107 -5.16 -0.34 4.10
C VAL A 107 -3.67 -0.21 3.86
N LEU A 108 -3.28 -0.02 2.59
CA LEU A 108 -1.89 0.24 2.21
C LEU A 108 -1.80 1.61 1.54
N ARG A 109 -0.92 2.46 2.09
CA ARG A 109 -0.70 3.83 1.63
C ARG A 109 0.76 4.03 1.24
N HIS A 110 1.00 4.85 0.22
CA HIS A 110 2.33 5.34 -0.10
C HIS A 110 2.56 6.66 0.63
N GLY A 111 3.43 6.66 1.63
CA GLY A 111 3.64 7.77 2.56
C GLY A 111 3.43 7.37 4.02
N SER A 112 3.88 8.23 4.93
CA SER A 112 3.76 8.04 6.38
C SER A 112 2.61 8.89 6.91
N PHE A 113 1.48 8.25 7.22
CA PHE A 113 0.25 8.91 7.64
C PHE A 113 -0.09 8.56 9.08
N GLY A 114 -0.33 9.56 9.93
CA GLY A 114 -0.80 9.34 11.30
C GLY A 114 -2.20 8.73 11.34
N ASP A 115 -3.08 9.21 10.46
CA ASP A 115 -4.37 8.58 10.18
C ASP A 115 -4.29 7.86 8.81
N PRO A 116 -4.34 6.52 8.78
CA PRO A 116 -4.20 5.76 7.53
C PRO A 116 -5.44 5.85 6.62
N LEU A 117 -6.58 6.34 7.12
CA LEU A 117 -7.81 6.50 6.33
C LEU A 117 -7.89 7.87 5.67
N LEU A 118 -7.34 8.90 6.30
CA LEU A 118 -7.41 10.27 5.77
C LEU A 118 -6.80 10.37 4.36
N GLY A 119 -7.59 10.83 3.39
CA GLY A 119 -7.18 10.96 2.00
C GLY A 119 -7.35 9.70 1.14
N LEU A 120 -8.06 8.67 1.62
CA LEU A 120 -8.48 7.54 0.78
C LEU A 120 -9.57 7.94 -0.23
N GLY A 121 -10.28 9.04 0.06
CA GLY A 121 -11.48 9.49 -0.64
C GLY A 121 -12.67 9.41 0.31
N GLU A 122 -13.45 10.48 0.38
CA GLU A 122 -14.46 10.71 1.41
C GLU A 122 -15.44 9.53 1.60
N ALA A 123 -15.90 8.92 0.50
CA ALA A 123 -16.82 7.80 0.56
C ALA A 123 -16.20 6.53 1.18
N LYS A 124 -14.92 6.23 0.89
CA LYS A 124 -14.20 5.11 1.54
C LYS A 124 -13.93 5.41 3.01
N GLU A 125 -13.54 6.65 3.31
CA GLU A 125 -13.27 7.07 4.68
C GLU A 125 -14.49 6.92 5.57
N ARG A 126 -15.64 7.42 5.10
CA ARG A 126 -16.92 7.28 5.79
C ARG A 126 -17.28 5.80 5.99
N LEU A 127 -17.31 5.02 4.91
CA LEU A 127 -17.65 3.60 4.94
C LEU A 127 -16.78 2.81 5.93
N LEU A 128 -15.46 3.00 5.90
CA LEU A 128 -14.53 2.27 6.77
C LEU A 128 -14.63 2.72 8.23
N ARG A 129 -14.80 4.02 8.50
CA ARG A 129 -14.95 4.54 9.88
C ARG A 129 -16.27 4.17 10.52
N GLU A 130 -17.34 4.05 9.74
CA GLU A 130 -18.66 3.66 10.23
C GLU A 130 -18.74 2.17 10.58
N ARG A 131 -18.05 1.31 9.82
CA ARG A 131 -18.21 -0.14 9.92
C ARG A 131 -17.05 -0.87 10.59
N TYR A 132 -15.89 -0.23 10.76
CA TYR A 132 -14.70 -0.89 11.30
C TYR A 132 -13.97 -0.03 12.33
N THR A 133 -13.21 -0.72 13.16
CA THR A 133 -12.26 -0.12 14.10
C THR A 133 -10.82 -0.47 13.72
N MET A 134 -9.90 0.39 14.12
CA MET A 134 -8.48 0.20 13.85
C MET A 134 -7.90 -0.86 14.78
N ALA A 135 -7.48 -2.00 14.24
CA ALA A 135 -6.80 -3.04 15.01
C ALA A 135 -5.29 -2.80 15.09
N PHE A 136 -4.70 -2.27 14.02
CA PHE A 136 -3.26 -2.07 13.92
C PHE A 136 -2.91 -1.00 12.89
N VAL A 137 -1.87 -0.21 13.17
CA VAL A 137 -1.22 0.70 12.22
C VAL A 137 0.28 0.59 12.39
N HIS A 138 1.01 0.50 11.28
CA HIS A 138 2.45 0.57 11.25
C HIS A 138 2.96 1.40 10.08
N GLN A 139 3.89 2.29 10.39
CA GLN A 139 4.56 3.14 9.42
C GLN A 139 5.93 2.55 9.12
N TYR A 140 6.05 1.95 7.94
CA TYR A 140 7.35 1.64 7.36
C TYR A 140 7.92 2.92 6.75
N ARG A 141 9.23 2.95 6.44
CA ARG A 141 9.83 4.10 5.76
C ARG A 141 9.04 4.41 4.48
N GLY A 142 8.39 5.57 4.43
CA GLY A 142 7.58 6.00 3.28
C GLY A 142 6.34 5.15 2.96
N MET A 143 5.86 4.27 3.84
CA MET A 143 4.64 3.48 3.62
C MET A 143 3.83 3.36 4.91
N THR A 144 2.51 3.32 4.81
CA THR A 144 1.64 3.05 5.97
C THR A 144 0.81 1.82 5.69
N VAL A 145 0.84 0.88 6.63
CA VAL A 145 0.01 -0.33 6.66
C VAL A 145 -0.94 -0.21 7.83
N ALA A 146 -2.22 -0.44 7.60
CA ALA A 146 -3.20 -0.55 8.66
C ALA A 146 -4.09 -1.77 8.47
N LEU A 147 -4.61 -2.29 9.57
CA LEU A 147 -5.58 -3.37 9.61
C LEU A 147 -6.80 -2.90 10.39
N LEU A 148 -7.96 -3.08 9.79
CA LEU A 148 -9.24 -2.79 10.38
C LEU A 148 -10.04 -4.08 10.56
N VAL A 149 -10.82 -4.11 11.63
CA VAL A 149 -11.70 -5.23 12.01
C VAL A 149 -13.09 -4.68 12.41
N PRO A 150 -14.17 -5.47 12.24
CA PRO A 150 -15.49 -5.07 12.72
C PRO A 150 -15.46 -4.68 14.19
N PRO A 151 -16.32 -3.75 14.64
CA PRO A 151 -16.50 -3.48 16.06
C PRO A 151 -16.91 -4.78 16.77
N GLY A 152 -16.32 -5.03 17.94
CA GLY A 152 -16.61 -6.20 18.78
C GLY A 152 -17.95 -6.14 19.50
#